data_AF-A0A9X0XLM9-F1
#
_entry.id   AF-A0A9X0XLM9-F1
#
_cell.length_a   1.000
_cell.length_b   1.000
_cell.length_c   1.000
_cell.angle_alpha   90.00
_cell.angle_beta   90.00
_cell.angle_gamma   90.00
#
_symmetry.space_group_name_H-M   'P 1'
#
loop_
_entity.id
_entity.type
_entity.pdbx_description
1 polymer ?
#
loop_
_entity_poly.entity_id
_entity_poly.type
_entity_poly.pdbx_seq_one_letter_code
_entity_poly.pdbx_strand_id
1 'polypeptide(L)'
;MDAVRPPLHRRPSGLRRSVAGAAGRAVAFTLAVAASFAVAVLTQDVLPDVPAPPVRGGIDPTTQLMADLRCSASGLPGDAIPASTLIRTPDGRVRQVSFDRGWSVHLGERPGELVALCRAPLR
;
A
#
# COMPACT_ATOMS: atom_id res chain seq x y z
N MET A 1 -16.46 31.03 52.44
CA MET A 1 -15.61 30.33 51.45
C MET A 1 -16.30 30.47 50.10
N ASP A 2 -16.11 31.64 49.52
CA ASP A 2 -16.49 32.00 48.17
C ASP A 2 -15.61 31.28 47.15
N ALA A 3 -16.22 30.64 46.16
CA ALA A 3 -15.67 30.49 44.81
C ALA A 3 -16.64 29.70 43.93
N VAL A 4 -17.48 30.37 43.13
CA VAL A 4 -17.70 29.92 41.74
C VAL A 4 -17.77 31.15 40.83
N ARG A 5 -16.89 31.09 39.83
CA ARG A 5 -16.49 32.12 38.87
C ARG A 5 -17.46 32.18 37.65
N PRO A 6 -17.30 33.19 36.77
CA PRO A 6 -18.36 34.02 36.19
C PRO A 6 -18.99 33.52 34.86
N PRO A 7 -20.07 34.19 34.39
CA PRO A 7 -20.73 33.90 33.11
C PRO A 7 -19.82 34.13 31.89
N LEU A 8 -19.83 33.17 30.97
CA LEU A 8 -19.15 33.29 29.69
C LEU A 8 -19.89 34.27 28.78
N HIS A 9 -19.20 35.38 28.53
CA HIS A 9 -19.64 36.49 27.71
C HIS A 9 -19.77 36.10 26.23
N ARG A 10 -20.95 36.39 25.69
CA ARG A 10 -21.33 36.63 24.30
C ARG A 10 -20.17 37.10 23.41
N ARG A 11 -19.79 36.32 22.39
CA ARG A 11 -18.83 36.77 21.35
C ARG A 11 -19.53 37.64 20.30
N PRO A 12 -19.01 38.83 20.00
CA PRO A 12 -19.59 39.74 19.03
C PRO A 12 -19.23 39.41 17.57
N SER A 13 -20.11 39.92 16.73
CA SER A 13 -20.14 40.04 15.29
C SER A 13 -18.97 40.80 14.66
N GLY A 14 -18.60 40.38 13.45
CA GLY A 14 -18.05 41.24 12.41
C GLY A 14 -16.54 41.12 12.19
N LEU A 15 -16.13 40.71 10.98
CA LEU A 15 -15.61 41.69 10.01
C LEU A 15 -15.43 41.00 8.65
N ARG A 16 -16.22 41.47 7.69
CA ARG A 16 -15.94 41.31 6.27
C ARG A 16 -14.61 42.00 5.98
N ARG A 17 -13.67 41.31 5.33
CA ARG A 17 -12.59 41.95 4.58
C ARG A 17 -12.64 41.45 3.14
N SER A 18 -13.45 42.14 2.36
CA SER A 18 -13.24 42.24 0.92
C SER A 18 -12.10 43.23 0.71
N VAL A 19 -10.98 42.77 0.15
CA VAL A 19 -10.02 43.67 -0.50
C VAL A 19 -10.11 43.39 -1.99
N ALA A 20 -10.58 44.40 -2.69
CA ALA A 20 -10.69 44.43 -4.13
C ALA A 20 -9.32 44.70 -4.77
N GLY A 21 -9.07 44.03 -5.88
CA GLY A 21 -8.49 44.61 -7.09
C GLY A 21 -7.05 45.12 -7.07
N ALA A 22 -6.17 44.37 -7.73
CA ALA A 22 -5.20 44.99 -8.64
C ALA A 22 -5.37 44.31 -10.01
N ALA A 23 -5.96 45.07 -10.93
CA ALA A 23 -6.17 44.74 -12.31
C ALA A 23 -4.85 44.57 -13.06
N GLY A 24 -4.90 43.82 -14.16
CA GLY A 24 -4.04 44.11 -15.30
C GLY A 24 -3.04 43.03 -15.70
N ARG A 25 -3.49 41.79 -15.95
CA ARG A 25 -2.94 40.94 -17.03
C ARG A 25 -4.05 40.04 -17.58
N ALA A 26 -5.05 40.65 -18.22
CA ALA A 26 -5.91 39.92 -19.13
C ALA A 26 -5.22 39.87 -20.50
N VAL A 27 -5.43 38.75 -21.18
CA VAL A 27 -5.22 38.47 -22.61
C VAL A 27 -4.08 37.48 -22.90
N ALA A 28 -4.54 36.35 -23.42
CA ALA A 28 -3.84 35.35 -24.22
C ALA A 28 -2.99 34.30 -23.48
N PHE A 29 -3.64 33.36 -22.79
CA PHE A 29 -3.12 31.98 -22.70
C PHE A 29 -4.25 30.91 -22.64
N THR A 30 -5.38 31.16 -23.31
CA THR A 30 -6.53 30.24 -23.34
C THR A 30 -6.57 29.29 -24.56
N LEU A 31 -5.50 29.20 -25.35
CA LEU A 31 -5.41 28.30 -26.51
C LEU A 31 -4.02 27.65 -26.66
N ALA A 32 -3.47 27.08 -25.58
CA ALA A 32 -2.22 26.31 -25.67
C ALA A 32 -2.19 25.09 -24.73
N VAL A 33 -3.35 24.54 -24.35
CA VAL A 33 -3.43 23.29 -23.56
C VAL A 33 -3.93 22.11 -24.41
N ALA A 34 -4.31 22.34 -25.67
CA ALA A 34 -4.74 21.28 -26.60
C ALA A 34 -3.59 20.68 -27.44
N ALA A 35 -2.35 21.15 -27.28
CA ALA A 35 -1.20 20.71 -28.10
C ALA A 35 -0.10 19.95 -27.31
N SER A 36 -0.32 19.65 -26.02
CA SER A 36 0.65 18.89 -25.21
C SER A 36 0.37 17.39 -25.17
N PHE A 37 -0.69 16.92 -25.83
CA PHE A 37 -1.13 15.52 -25.85
C PHE A 37 -0.64 14.71 -27.06
N ALA A 38 0.50 15.08 -27.68
CA ALA A 38 0.98 14.42 -28.90
C ALA A 38 2.47 14.01 -28.91
N VAL A 39 3.20 14.07 -27.78
CA VAL A 39 4.61 13.62 -27.73
C VAL A 39 4.96 12.91 -26.41
N ALA A 40 4.16 11.93 -26.02
CA ALA A 40 4.49 11.02 -24.91
C ALA A 40 4.20 9.54 -25.25
N VAL A 41 4.19 9.18 -26.54
CA VAL A 41 3.85 7.83 -27.04
C VAL A 41 4.99 7.23 -27.88
N LEU A 42 6.25 7.59 -27.63
CA LEU A 42 7.39 7.06 -28.39
C LEU A 42 8.60 6.62 -27.54
N THR A 43 8.45 6.50 -26.23
CA THR A 43 9.52 5.96 -25.35
C THR A 43 9.07 4.75 -24.55
N GLN A 44 8.23 3.90 -25.13
CA GLN A 44 8.09 2.53 -24.64
C GLN A 44 9.12 1.67 -25.38
N ASP A 45 9.80 0.83 -24.60
CA ASP A 45 10.52 -0.37 -25.04
C ASP A 45 11.94 -0.23 -25.60
N VAL A 46 12.85 0.32 -24.79
CA VAL A 46 14.21 -0.24 -24.73
C VAL A 46 14.61 -0.40 -23.26
N LEU A 47 14.09 -1.43 -22.61
CA LEU A 47 14.82 -2.00 -21.48
C LEU A 47 16.09 -2.63 -22.07
N PRO A 48 17.29 -2.38 -21.51
CA PRO A 48 18.46 -3.17 -21.87
C PRO A 48 18.13 -4.64 -21.63
N ASP A 49 18.36 -5.48 -22.65
CA ASP A 49 18.32 -6.95 -22.55
C ASP A 49 19.44 -7.38 -21.60
N VAL A 50 19.18 -7.26 -20.30
CA VAL A 50 20.01 -7.84 -19.26
C VAL A 50 19.68 -9.32 -19.32
N PRO A 51 20.64 -10.20 -19.66
CA PRO A 51 20.40 -11.64 -19.67
C PRO A 51 19.87 -12.03 -18.30
N ALA A 52 18.59 -12.44 -18.25
CA ALA A 52 18.02 -12.96 -17.03
C ALA A 52 18.93 -14.11 -16.58
N PRO A 53 19.37 -14.15 -15.31
CA PRO A 53 20.17 -15.27 -14.83
C PRO A 53 19.41 -16.56 -15.15
N PRO A 54 20.10 -17.63 -15.60
CA PRO A 54 19.44 -18.87 -15.97
C PRO A 54 18.58 -19.31 -14.80
N VAL A 55 17.26 -19.32 -15.00
CA VAL A 55 16.30 -19.89 -14.06
C VAL A 55 16.69 -21.36 -13.97
N ARG A 56 17.44 -21.72 -12.92
CA ARG A 56 17.81 -23.12 -12.66
C ARG A 56 16.49 -23.88 -12.59
N GLY A 57 16.25 -24.76 -13.56
CA GLY A 57 14.99 -25.48 -13.78
C GLY A 57 14.68 -26.53 -12.71
N GLY A 58 14.80 -26.16 -11.43
CA GLY A 58 14.24 -26.88 -10.29
C GLY A 58 12.96 -26.18 -9.84
N ILE A 59 11.98 -26.96 -9.37
CA ILE A 59 10.80 -26.41 -8.72
C ILE A 59 11.28 -25.64 -7.48
N ASP A 60 10.96 -24.35 -7.41
CA ASP A 60 11.28 -23.54 -6.24
C ASP A 60 10.63 -24.17 -4.99
N PRO A 61 11.38 -24.43 -3.90
CA PRO A 61 10.85 -25.08 -2.71
C PRO A 61 9.62 -24.36 -2.12
N THR A 62 9.52 -23.04 -2.27
CA THR A 62 8.35 -22.26 -1.84
C THR A 62 7.14 -22.62 -2.68
N THR A 63 7.30 -22.73 -4.01
CA THR A 63 6.23 -23.12 -4.93
C THR A 63 5.66 -24.49 -4.58
N GLN A 64 6.53 -25.46 -4.26
CA GLN A 64 6.10 -26.78 -3.83
C GLN A 64 5.35 -26.72 -2.49
N LEU A 65 5.87 -25.96 -1.52
CA LEU A 65 5.23 -25.78 -0.22
C LEU A 65 3.84 -25.12 -0.33
N MET A 66 3.70 -24.13 -1.23
CA MET A 66 2.43 -23.46 -1.49
C MET A 66 1.38 -24.42 -2.06
N ALA A 67 1.78 -25.33 -2.95
CA ALA A 67 0.89 -26.35 -3.50
C ALA A 67 0.46 -27.35 -2.40
N ASP A 68 1.42 -27.88 -1.64
CA ASP A 68 1.18 -28.91 -0.61
C ASP A 68 0.26 -28.43 0.53
N LEU A 69 0.31 -27.14 0.85
CA LEU A 69 -0.44 -26.51 1.93
C LEU A 69 -1.68 -25.74 1.45
N ARG A 70 -1.95 -25.75 0.14
CA ARG A 70 -3.04 -25.01 -0.53
C ARG A 70 -3.03 -23.53 -0.14
N CYS A 71 -1.88 -22.89 -0.30
CA CYS A 71 -1.67 -21.49 0.04
C CYS A 71 -2.07 -20.54 -1.09
N SER A 72 -2.37 -19.29 -0.72
CA SER A 72 -2.61 -18.18 -1.65
C SER A 72 -1.85 -16.93 -1.19
N ALA A 73 -1.11 -16.32 -2.11
CA ALA A 73 -0.39 -15.06 -1.88
C ALA A 73 -1.30 -13.83 -2.04
N SER A 74 -2.38 -13.93 -2.83
CA SER A 74 -3.35 -12.85 -3.06
C SER A 74 -4.53 -12.88 -2.09
N GLY A 75 -4.52 -13.78 -1.11
CA GLY A 75 -5.61 -13.98 -0.16
C GLY A 75 -6.51 -15.17 -0.50
N LEU A 76 -7.33 -15.57 0.46
CA LEU A 76 -8.29 -16.65 0.33
C LEU A 76 -9.68 -16.09 -0.05
N PRO A 77 -10.57 -16.87 -0.68
CA PRO A 77 -11.96 -16.46 -0.89
C PRO A 77 -12.64 -16.13 0.45
N GLY A 78 -13.65 -15.25 0.42
CA GLY A 78 -14.19 -14.59 1.61
C GLY A 78 -14.80 -15.50 2.69
N ASP A 79 -15.09 -16.76 2.36
CA ASP A 79 -15.60 -17.79 3.27
C ASP A 79 -14.50 -18.72 3.83
N ALA A 80 -13.29 -18.67 3.28
CA ALA A 80 -12.21 -19.56 3.65
C ALA A 80 -11.42 -19.04 4.85
N ILE A 81 -11.47 -19.80 5.95
CA ILE A 81 -10.68 -19.53 7.15
C ILE A 81 -9.26 -20.08 6.97
N PRO A 82 -8.21 -19.25 7.04
CA PRO A 82 -6.83 -19.70 7.01
C PRO A 82 -6.48 -20.49 8.28
N ALA A 83 -5.86 -21.66 8.11
CA ALA A 83 -5.39 -22.49 9.22
C ALA A 83 -3.92 -22.17 9.60
N SER A 84 -3.13 -21.71 8.64
CA SER A 84 -1.72 -21.33 8.85
C SER A 84 -1.28 -20.29 7.83
N THR A 85 -0.02 -19.86 7.92
CA THR A 85 0.59 -18.90 6.99
C THR A 85 2.03 -19.28 6.66
N LEU A 86 2.51 -18.86 5.49
CA LEU A 86 3.94 -18.85 5.18
C LEU A 86 4.51 -17.45 5.45
N ILE A 87 5.63 -17.41 6.17
CA ILE A 87 6.42 -16.19 6.35
C ILE A 87 7.81 -16.37 5.77
N ARG A 88 8.42 -15.28 5.31
CA ARG A 88 9.85 -15.18 5.08
C ARG A 88 10.50 -14.56 6.30
N THR A 89 11.45 -15.26 6.91
CA THR A 89 12.20 -14.77 8.06
C THR A 89 13.29 -13.78 7.64
N PRO A 90 13.87 -12.99 8.58
CA PRO A 90 14.91 -12.01 8.25
C PRO A 90 16.17 -12.60 7.59
N ASP A 91 16.46 -13.88 7.83
CA ASP A 91 17.53 -14.65 7.18
C ASP A 91 17.10 -15.28 5.84
N GLY A 92 15.95 -14.89 5.29
CA GLY A 92 15.47 -15.25 3.96
C GLY A 92 14.76 -16.60 3.84
N ARG A 93 14.68 -17.39 4.91
CA ARG A 93 14.03 -18.71 4.90
C ARG A 93 12.50 -18.60 4.93
N VAL A 94 11.82 -19.48 4.20
CA VAL A 94 10.36 -19.60 4.26
C VAL A 94 9.96 -20.60 5.33
N ARG A 95 9.00 -20.25 6.19
CA ARG A 95 8.50 -21.10 7.27
C ARG A 95 6.97 -21.07 7.34
N GLN A 96 6.37 -22.23 7.58
CA GLN A 96 4.97 -22.31 7.99
C GLN A 96 4.85 -21.93 9.47
N VAL A 97 3.92 -21.04 9.79
CA VAL A 97 3.59 -20.58 11.15
C VAL A 97 2.08 -20.54 11.34
N SER A 98 1.60 -20.44 12.59
CA SER A 98 0.16 -20.28 12.86
C SER A 98 -0.35 -19.01 12.23
N PHE A 99 -1.65 -18.96 11.95
CA PHE A 99 -2.29 -17.78 11.37
C PHE A 99 -2.01 -16.51 12.21
N ASP A 100 -2.26 -16.56 13.51
CA ASP A 100 -2.04 -15.41 14.40
C ASP A 100 -0.59 -14.90 14.35
N ARG A 101 0.39 -15.81 14.28
CA ARG A 101 1.81 -15.42 14.20
C ARG A 101 2.13 -14.75 12.87
N GLY A 102 1.61 -15.28 11.76
CA GLY A 102 1.76 -14.64 10.45
C GLY A 102 1.06 -13.29 10.39
N TRP A 103 -0.09 -13.18 11.05
CA TRP A 103 -0.83 -11.93 11.14
C TRP A 103 -0.06 -10.85 11.92
N SER A 104 0.56 -11.19 13.06
CA SER A 104 1.47 -10.27 13.75
C SER A 104 2.67 -9.83 12.91
N VAL A 105 3.18 -10.67 11.99
CA VAL A 105 4.23 -10.25 11.03
C VAL A 105 3.67 -9.23 10.03
N HIS A 106 2.47 -9.48 9.49
CA HIS A 106 1.80 -8.53 8.58
C HIS A 106 1.53 -7.17 9.25
N LEU A 107 1.16 -7.16 10.53
CA LEU A 107 0.95 -5.95 11.32
C LEU A 107 2.26 -5.24 11.70
N GLY A 108 3.43 -5.83 11.43
CA GLY A 108 4.73 -5.27 11.80
C GLY A 108 5.11 -5.45 13.27
N GLU A 109 4.34 -6.23 14.03
CA GLU A 109 4.62 -6.55 15.44
C GLU A 109 5.77 -7.54 15.60
N ARG A 110 6.08 -8.29 14.54
CA ARG A 110 7.15 -9.29 14.48
C ARG A 110 7.96 -9.13 13.19
N PRO A 111 9.28 -9.36 13.24
CA PRO A 111 10.13 -9.24 12.06
C PRO A 111 9.87 -10.36 11.05
N GLY A 112 9.87 -10.00 9.76
CA GLY A 112 9.67 -10.91 8.64
C GLY A 112 8.71 -10.33 7.61
N GLU A 113 8.32 -11.17 6.66
CA GLU A 113 7.35 -10.85 5.60
C GLU A 113 6.28 -11.95 5.55
N LEU A 114 5.00 -11.56 5.51
CA LEU A 114 3.92 -12.50 5.23
C LEU A 114 3.91 -12.82 3.72
N VAL A 115 4.10 -14.10 3.38
CA VAL A 115 4.20 -14.55 1.98
C VAL A 115 2.87 -15.07 1.46
N ALA A 116 2.16 -15.87 2.25
CA ALA A 116 0.89 -16.48 1.83
C ALA A 116 0.03 -16.94 3.01
N LEU A 117 -1.28 -16.99 2.80
CA LEU A 117 -2.26 -17.62 3.70
C LEU A 117 -2.52 -19.06 3.25
N CYS A 118 -2.62 -20.02 4.17
CA CYS A 118 -2.76 -21.43 3.86
C CYS A 118 -3.96 -22.08 4.55
N ARG A 119 -4.53 -23.10 3.91
CA ARG A 119 -5.69 -23.85 4.42
C ARG A 119 -5.29 -25.07 5.25
N ALA A 120 -4.06 -25.56 5.10
CA ALA A 120 -3.56 -26.68 5.88
C ALA A 120 -3.09 -26.21 7.28
N PRO A 121 -3.27 -27.03 8.33
CA PRO A 121 -2.73 -26.74 9.65
C PRO A 121 -1.20 -26.84 9.68
N LEU A 122 -0.59 -26.36 10.77
CA LEU A 122 0.82 -26.56 11.07
C LEU A 122 1.18 -28.05 11.11
N ARG A 123 2.33 -28.38 10.52
CA ARG A 123 2.94 -29.72 10.59
C ARG A 123 4.14 -29.74 11.53
#